data_AF-A0A256ZNJ6-F1
#
_entry.id   AF-A0A256ZNJ6-F1
#
_cell.length_a   1.000
_cell.length_b   1.000
_cell.length_c   1.000
_cell.angle_alpha   90.00
_cell.angle_beta   90.00
_cell.angle_gamma   90.00
#
_symmetry.space_group_name_H-M   'P 1'
#
loop_
_entity.id
_entity.type
_entity.pdbx_description
1 polymer ?
#
loop_
_entity_poly.entity_id
_entity_poly.type
_entity_poly.pdbx_seq_one_letter_code
_entity_poly.pdbx_strand_id
1 'polypeptide(L)'
;AGTPNVAGAVGLAEAAKYLMKIGMQNIRQHEKQLTQHMIKLMDEELEDFVEHYGPRDMELRGGIVPFNVKGMSHHAVAAFLDTEGIAVRSGMHCAHPLHYRLGLKGTVRASLYIYNTKD
;
A
#
# COMPACT_ATOMS: atom_id res chain seq x y z
N ALA A 1 -29.60 -21.10 13.08
CA ALA A 1 -29.14 -20.66 11.74
C ALA A 1 -29.43 -19.18 11.61
N GLY A 2 -28.48 -18.36 11.14
CA GLY A 2 -28.67 -16.93 10.92
C GLY A 2 -28.71 -16.59 9.43
N THR A 3 -29.34 -15.47 9.07
CA THR A 3 -29.37 -14.99 7.69
C THR A 3 -27.97 -14.64 7.21
N PRO A 4 -27.44 -15.28 6.15
CA PRO A 4 -26.12 -14.96 5.64
C PRO A 4 -26.12 -13.62 4.91
N ASN A 5 -24.93 -13.05 4.72
CA ASN A 5 -24.73 -11.89 3.84
C ASN A 5 -24.79 -12.32 2.36
N VAL A 6 -26.00 -12.62 1.87
CA VAL A 6 -26.22 -13.13 0.52
C VAL A 6 -25.72 -12.14 -0.54
N ALA A 7 -26.05 -10.86 -0.39
CA ALA A 7 -25.63 -9.82 -1.34
C ALA A 7 -24.09 -9.69 -1.40
N GLY A 8 -23.42 -9.74 -0.23
CA GLY A 8 -21.95 -9.72 -0.16
C GLY A 8 -21.31 -10.93 -0.81
N ALA A 9 -21.89 -12.13 -0.65
CA ALA A 9 -21.38 -13.34 -1.30
C ALA A 9 -21.47 -13.24 -2.84
N VAL A 10 -22.59 -12.73 -3.36
CA VAL A 10 -22.77 -12.52 -4.82
C VAL A 10 -21.77 -11.47 -5.33
N GLY A 11 -21.62 -10.33 -4.64
CA GLY A 11 -20.66 -9.29 -5.03
C GLY A 11 -19.21 -9.77 -5.00
N LEU A 12 -18.83 -10.55 -3.98
CA LEU A 12 -17.50 -11.15 -3.87
C LEU A 12 -17.25 -12.16 -5.01
N ALA A 13 -18.25 -12.95 -5.39
CA ALA A 13 -18.13 -13.89 -6.50
C ALA A 13 -17.86 -13.17 -7.83
N GLU A 14 -18.54 -12.05 -8.10
CA GLU A 14 -18.29 -11.23 -9.29
C GLU A 14 -16.93 -10.54 -9.24
N ALA A 15 -16.50 -10.03 -8.08
CA ALA A 15 -15.16 -9.49 -7.90
C ALA A 15 -14.07 -10.54 -8.16
N ALA A 16 -14.26 -11.78 -7.68
CA ALA A 16 -13.34 -12.88 -7.95
C ALA A 16 -13.30 -13.21 -9.45
N LYS A 17 -14.46 -13.27 -10.13
CA LYS A 17 -14.51 -13.47 -11.59
C LYS A 17 -13.79 -12.37 -12.36
N TYR A 18 -13.94 -11.12 -11.93
CA TYR A 18 -13.24 -9.98 -12.51
C TYR A 18 -11.72 -10.14 -12.42
N LEU A 19 -11.18 -10.47 -11.23
CA LEU A 19 -9.74 -10.69 -11.05
C LEU A 19 -9.24 -11.93 -11.82
N MET A 20 -10.01 -13.02 -11.86
CA MET A 20 -9.68 -14.20 -12.65
C MET A 20 -9.65 -13.91 -14.16
N LYS A 21 -10.56 -13.06 -14.66
CA LYS A 21 -10.58 -12.63 -16.06
C LYS A 21 -9.35 -11.81 -16.45
N ILE A 22 -8.87 -10.95 -15.55
CA ILE A 22 -7.61 -10.22 -15.74
C ILE A 22 -6.42 -11.19 -15.65
N GLY A 23 -6.50 -12.16 -14.75
CA GLY A 23 -5.46 -13.15 -14.47
C GLY A 23 -4.55 -12.70 -13.32
N MET A 24 -4.49 -13.51 -12.25
CA MET A 24 -3.75 -13.15 -11.03
C MET A 24 -2.24 -12.93 -11.25
N GLN A 25 -1.65 -13.57 -12.27
CA GLN A 25 -0.24 -13.32 -12.62
C GLN A 25 -0.03 -11.95 -13.28
N ASN A 26 -0.96 -11.52 -14.14
CA ASN A 26 -0.92 -10.18 -14.73
C ASN A 26 -1.06 -9.11 -13.65
N ILE A 27 -1.95 -9.35 -12.68
CA ILE A 27 -2.15 -8.48 -11.51
C ILE A 27 -0.84 -8.38 -10.70
N ARG A 28 -0.24 -9.52 -10.37
CA ARG A 28 1.02 -9.56 -9.61
C ARG A 28 2.13 -8.81 -10.34
N GLN A 29 2.24 -8.98 -11.66
CA GLN A 29 3.26 -8.32 -12.46
C GLN A 29 3.05 -6.80 -12.50
N HIS A 30 1.81 -6.34 -12.69
CA HIS A 30 1.48 -4.91 -12.67
C HIS A 30 1.78 -4.27 -11.31
N GLU A 31 1.31 -4.89 -10.24
CA GLU A 31 1.56 -4.45 -8.86
C GLU A 31 3.06 -4.36 -8.56
N LYS A 32 3.82 -5.37 -8.98
CA LYS A 32 5.29 -5.41 -8.83
C LYS A 32 5.96 -4.25 -9.59
N GLN A 33 5.55 -3.99 -10.82
CA GLN A 33 6.09 -2.89 -11.63
C GLN A 33 5.83 -1.52 -11.01
N LEU A 34 4.61 -1.28 -10.51
CA LEU A 34 4.27 -0.02 -9.83
C LEU A 34 5.06 0.14 -8.53
N THR A 35 5.14 -0.92 -7.73
CA THR A 35 5.88 -0.91 -6.47
C THR A 35 7.36 -0.64 -6.69
N GLN A 36 7.96 -1.31 -7.66
CA GLN A 36 9.36 -1.11 -8.02
C GLN A 36 9.60 0.33 -8.52
N HIS A 37 8.68 0.88 -9.32
CA HIS A 37 8.78 2.26 -9.79
C HIS A 37 8.72 3.26 -8.62
N MET A 38 7.76 3.11 -7.72
CA MET A 38 7.61 3.97 -6.53
C MET A 38 8.85 3.92 -5.63
N ILE A 39 9.37 2.72 -5.34
CA ILE A 39 10.57 2.55 -4.51
C ILE A 39 11.78 3.18 -5.19
N LYS A 40 11.93 2.99 -6.51
CA LYS A 40 13.01 3.58 -7.28
C LYS A 40 13.00 5.11 -7.15
N LEU A 41 11.85 5.75 -7.33
CA LEU A 41 11.72 7.21 -7.16
C LEU A 41 12.02 7.65 -5.73
N MET A 42 11.57 6.90 -4.72
CA MET A 42 11.89 7.20 -3.32
C MET A 42 13.38 7.11 -3.02
N ASP A 43 14.06 6.07 -3.54
CA ASP A 43 15.49 5.88 -3.34
C ASP A 43 16.33 6.89 -4.17
N GLU A 44 15.90 7.25 -5.39
CA GLU A 44 16.69 8.14 -6.27
C GLU A 44 16.44 9.64 -6.04
N GLU A 45 15.21 10.03 -5.71
CA GLU A 45 14.82 11.45 -5.64
C GLU A 45 14.57 11.93 -4.21
N LEU A 46 14.30 11.03 -3.27
CA LEU A 46 13.80 11.38 -1.93
C LEU A 46 14.59 10.75 -0.77
N GLU A 47 15.73 10.08 -1.01
CA GLU A 47 16.48 9.35 0.03
C GLU A 47 16.88 10.21 1.25
N ASP A 48 17.13 11.49 1.01
CA ASP A 48 17.48 12.45 2.06
C ASP A 48 16.30 12.79 2.99
N PHE A 49 15.06 12.61 2.53
CA PHE A 49 13.85 13.04 3.24
C PHE A 49 12.93 11.89 3.62
N VAL A 50 12.93 10.79 2.87
CA VAL A 50 11.97 9.70 2.99
C VAL A 50 12.67 8.40 3.37
N GLU A 51 12.10 7.70 4.34
CA GLU A 51 12.48 6.33 4.68
C GLU A 51 11.28 5.42 4.42
N HIS A 52 11.46 4.37 3.62
CA HIS A 52 10.45 3.33 3.40
C HIS A 52 10.85 2.00 4.01
N TYR A 53 9.85 1.17 4.31
CA TYR A 53 10.02 -0.06 5.08
C TYR A 53 9.51 -1.29 4.31
N GLY A 54 10.23 -2.40 4.43
CA GLY A 54 9.86 -3.68 3.83
C GLY A 54 11.02 -4.37 3.11
N PRO A 55 10.81 -5.58 2.57
CA PRO A 55 11.83 -6.29 1.81
C PRO A 55 12.32 -5.48 0.61
N ARG A 56 13.60 -5.62 0.27
CA ARG A 56 14.17 -5.08 -0.97
C ARG A 56 13.97 -6.04 -2.16
N ASP A 57 13.78 -7.32 -1.88
CA ASP A 57 13.41 -8.30 -2.89
C ASP A 57 11.94 -8.11 -3.31
N MET A 58 11.73 -7.82 -4.60
CA MET A 58 10.41 -7.61 -5.17
C MET A 58 9.58 -8.89 -5.27
N GLU A 59 10.19 -10.08 -5.21
CA GLU A 59 9.44 -11.34 -5.13
C GLU A 59 8.76 -11.49 -3.77
N LEU A 60 9.37 -10.97 -2.70
CA LEU A 60 8.85 -11.03 -1.33
C LEU A 60 7.98 -9.81 -0.97
N ARG A 61 7.98 -8.77 -1.80
CA ARG A 61 7.24 -7.51 -1.55
C ARG A 61 5.92 -7.47 -2.32
N GLY A 62 4.86 -7.07 -1.64
CA GLY A 62 3.56 -6.72 -2.25
C GLY A 62 3.47 -5.25 -2.63
N GLY A 63 2.31 -4.83 -3.13
CA GLY A 63 1.93 -3.47 -3.54
C GLY A 63 1.83 -2.45 -2.41
N ILE A 64 2.52 -2.67 -1.30
CA ILE A 64 2.39 -1.89 -0.08
C ILE A 64 3.74 -1.25 0.21
N VAL A 65 3.74 0.08 0.32
CA VAL A 65 4.91 0.89 0.62
C VAL A 65 4.62 1.74 1.85
N PRO A 66 4.95 1.23 3.06
CA PRO A 66 5.00 2.04 4.28
C PRO A 66 6.23 2.95 4.24
N PHE A 67 6.06 4.22 4.60
CA PHE A 67 7.15 5.20 4.64
C PHE A 67 6.91 6.28 5.70
N ASN A 68 7.98 7.02 6.02
CA ASN A 68 7.97 8.21 6.85
C ASN A 68 8.81 9.31 6.20
N VAL A 69 8.42 10.56 6.46
CA VAL A 69 9.20 11.75 6.08
C VAL A 69 9.95 12.24 7.31
N LYS A 70 11.27 12.43 7.20
CA LYS A 70 12.13 12.86 8.31
C LYS A 70 11.63 14.19 8.87
N GLY A 71 11.54 14.27 10.20
CA GLY A 71 11.07 15.47 10.91
C GLY A 71 9.56 15.71 10.85
N MET A 72 8.76 14.85 10.19
CA MET A 72 7.32 15.02 10.10
C MET A 72 6.55 13.87 10.76
N SER A 73 5.38 14.20 11.32
CA SER A 73 4.43 13.20 11.81
C SER A 73 3.74 12.49 10.63
N HIS A 74 3.61 11.15 10.69
CA HIS A 74 2.90 10.36 9.68
C HIS A 74 1.44 10.82 9.48
N HIS A 75 0.77 11.32 10.53
CA HIS A 75 -0.57 11.89 10.38
C HIS A 75 -0.57 13.21 9.62
N ALA A 76 0.45 14.06 9.84
CA ALA A 76 0.56 15.34 9.14
C ALA A 76 0.89 15.13 7.65
N VAL A 77 1.79 14.19 7.33
CA VAL A 77 2.11 13.83 5.94
C VAL A 77 0.86 13.30 5.22
N ALA A 78 0.08 12.41 5.86
CA ALA A 78 -1.15 11.92 5.26
C ALA A 78 -2.20 13.02 5.07
N ALA A 79 -2.34 13.95 6.02
CA ALA A 79 -3.23 15.09 5.89
C ALA A 79 -2.81 16.03 4.76
N PHE A 80 -1.51 16.27 4.58
CA PHE A 80 -0.98 17.06 3.47
C PHE A 80 -1.22 16.37 2.12
N LEU A 81 -0.99 15.06 2.02
CA LEU A 81 -1.28 14.32 0.79
C LEU A 81 -2.78 14.35 0.42
N ASP A 82 -3.66 14.32 1.43
CA ASP A 82 -5.11 14.47 1.22
C ASP A 82 -5.48 15.84 0.62
N THR A 83 -4.79 16.93 0.99
CA THR A 83 -5.04 18.24 0.37
C THR A 83 -4.65 18.28 -1.12
N GLU A 84 -3.75 17.40 -1.54
CA GLU A 84 -3.35 17.19 -2.93
C GLU A 84 -4.20 16.11 -3.64
N GLY A 85 -5.24 15.58 -2.99
CA GLY A 85 -6.10 14.53 -3.54
C GLY A 85 -5.48 13.12 -3.53
N ILE A 86 -4.39 12.92 -2.77
CA ILE A 86 -3.67 11.65 -2.69
C ILE A 86 -4.10 10.89 -1.42
N ALA A 87 -4.95 9.88 -1.61
CA ALA A 87 -5.44 9.05 -0.51
C ALA A 87 -4.39 8.04 -0.03
N VAL A 88 -3.92 8.22 1.21
CA VAL A 88 -3.03 7.28 1.92
C VAL A 88 -3.58 6.96 3.32
N ARG A 89 -3.04 5.93 3.96
CA ARG A 89 -3.36 5.64 5.37
C ARG A 89 -2.18 5.98 6.28
N SER A 90 -2.44 6.56 7.44
CA SER A 90 -1.43 6.78 8.49
C SER A 90 -1.78 6.03 9.79
N GLY A 91 -0.76 5.66 10.56
CA GLY A 91 -0.90 5.04 11.88
C GLY A 91 -0.10 3.74 12.02
N MET A 92 -0.55 2.84 12.89
CA MET A 92 0.09 1.53 13.12
C MET A 92 -0.52 0.39 12.30
N HIS A 93 -1.50 0.67 11.45
CA HIS A 93 -2.10 -0.28 10.48
C HIS A 93 -2.61 -1.59 11.10
N CYS A 94 -3.12 -1.53 12.33
CA CYS A 94 -3.49 -2.72 13.12
C CYS A 94 -2.34 -3.71 13.36
N ALA A 95 -1.09 -3.29 13.18
CA ALA A 95 0.14 -4.08 13.30
C ALA A 95 1.09 -3.47 14.35
N HIS A 96 0.57 -3.15 15.53
CA HIS A 96 1.32 -2.53 16.63
C HIS A 96 2.63 -3.28 16.99
N PRO A 97 2.64 -4.63 17.12
CA PRO A 97 3.87 -5.35 17.49
C PRO A 97 5.00 -5.16 16.48
N LEU A 98 4.68 -5.09 15.19
CA LEU A 98 5.68 -4.84 14.14
C LEU A 98 6.26 -3.44 14.26
N HIS A 99 5.40 -2.42 14.47
CA HIS A 99 5.84 -1.04 14.64
C HIS A 99 6.74 -0.90 15.87
N TYR A 100 6.37 -1.51 17.00
CA TYR A 100 7.20 -1.51 18.21
C TYR A 100 8.55 -2.21 17.98
N ARG A 101 8.56 -3.35 17.28
CA ARG A 101 9.82 -4.05 16.93
C ARG A 101 10.74 -3.19 16.06
N LEU A 102 10.17 -2.37 15.18
CA LEU A 102 10.93 -1.47 14.30
C LEU A 102 11.22 -0.10 14.96
N GLY A 103 10.79 0.13 16.21
CA GLY A 103 10.95 1.42 16.88
C GLY A 103 10.11 2.56 16.28
N LEU A 104 9.07 2.24 15.51
CA LEU A 104 8.25 3.21 14.80
C LEU A 104 7.00 3.56 15.62
N LYS A 105 6.65 4.86 15.67
CA LYS A 105 5.39 5.34 16.27
C LYS A 105 4.19 5.14 15.34
N GLY A 106 4.45 4.89 14.07
CA GLY A 106 3.47 4.78 12.99
C GLY A 106 4.16 5.08 11.65
N THR A 107 3.45 4.80 10.56
CA THR A 107 3.92 5.07 9.19
C THR A 107 2.80 5.64 8.36
N VAL A 108 3.14 6.37 7.29
CA VAL A 108 2.25 6.55 6.15
C VAL A 108 2.34 5.29 5.30
N ARG A 109 1.24 4.88 4.66
CA ARG A 109 1.19 3.69 3.81
C ARG A 109 0.46 3.99 2.53
N ALA A 110 1.19 3.93 1.42
CA ALA A 110 0.62 3.81 0.10
C ALA A 110 0.37 2.32 -0.19
N SER A 111 -0.78 2.00 -0.78
CA SER A 111 -1.17 0.63 -1.14
C SER A 111 -1.75 0.66 -2.53
N LEU A 112 -1.05 0.02 -3.46
CA LEU A 112 -1.31 0.04 -4.89
C LEU A 112 -2.15 -1.18 -5.26
N TYR A 113 -2.96 -1.01 -6.31
CA TYR A 113 -3.79 -2.06 -6.86
C TYR A 113 -3.82 -1.97 -8.39
N ILE A 114 -4.59 -2.87 -9.02
CA ILE A 114 -4.65 -3.06 -10.48
C ILE A 114 -5.03 -1.80 -11.27
N TYR A 115 -5.74 -0.86 -10.64
CA TYR A 115 -6.22 0.36 -11.29
C TYR A 115 -5.28 1.55 -11.12
N ASN A 116 -4.21 1.41 -10.35
CA ASN A 116 -3.20 2.47 -10.22
C ASN A 116 -2.28 2.49 -11.45
N THR A 117 -1.72 3.67 -11.71
CA THR A 117 -0.86 3.99 -12.85
C THR A 117 0.52 4.44 -12.37
N LYS A 118 1.47 4.61 -13.32
CA LYS A 118 2.80 5.18 -13.03
C LYS A 118 2.79 6.71 -13.04
N ASP A 119 1.87 7.29 -13.82
CA ASP A 119 1.49 8.70 -13.77
C ASP A 119 0.64 8.97 -12.52
#